data_AF-A0A7W9FG23-F1
#
_entry.id   AF-A0A7W9FG23-F1
#
_cell.length_a   1.000
_cell.length_b   1.000
_cell.length_c   1.000
_cell.angle_alpha   90.00
_cell.angle_beta   90.00
_cell.angle_gamma   90.00
#
_symmetry.space_group_name_H-M   'P 1'
#
loop_
_entity.id
_entity.type
_entity.pdbx_description
1 polymer ?
#
loop_
_entity_poly.entity_id
_entity_poly.type
_entity_poly.pdbx_seq_one_letter_code
_entity_poly.pdbx_strand_id
1 'polypeptide(L)' 'MDREIKIALGIAIGCAGLLIGFVFLIRYAVPAVLGAPFSGSLIAATVVGLAGIMALVWAGWKLAIWASRSLKR' A
#
# COMPACT_ATOMS: atom_id res chain seq x y z
N MET A 1 9.05 25.68 -10.05
CA MET A 1 9.09 24.21 -10.13
C MET A 1 8.04 23.80 -11.14
N ASP A 2 8.50 23.32 -12.29
CA ASP A 2 7.65 22.84 -13.37
C ASP A 2 6.65 21.83 -12.84
N ARG A 3 5.42 21.96 -13.35
CA ARG A 3 4.27 21.16 -12.93
C ARG A 3 4.55 19.66 -13.07
N GLU A 4 5.31 19.31 -14.10
CA GLU A 4 5.78 17.95 -14.38
C GLU A 4 6.67 17.41 -13.25
N ILE A 5 7.58 18.22 -12.72
CA ILE A 5 8.48 17.83 -11.60
C ILE A 5 7.66 17.56 -10.34
N LYS A 6 6.63 18.37 -10.05
CA LYS A 6 5.75 18.15 -8.88
C LYS A 6 4.93 16.85 -9.03
N ILE A 7 4.45 16.54 -10.24
CA ILE A 7 3.70 15.31 -10.50
C ILE A 7 4.63 14.09 -10.39
N ALA A 8 5.81 14.14 -11.01
CA ALA A 8 6.80 13.08 -10.93
C ALA A 8 7.23 12.79 -9.49
N LEU A 9 7.48 13.85 -8.69
CA LEU A 9 7.80 13.71 -7.27
C LEU A 9 6.63 13.09 -6.48
N GLY A 10 5.40 13.50 -6.76
CA GLY A 10 4.20 12.93 -6.14
C GLY A 10 4.02 11.43 -6.44
N ILE A 11 4.27 11.02 -7.69
CA ILE A 11 4.24 9.60 -8.08
C ILE A 11 5.36 8.82 -7.39
N ALA A 12 6.58 9.37 -7.35
CA ALA A 12 7.72 8.72 -6.71
C ALA A 12 7.49 8.49 -5.21
N ILE A 13 6.99 9.50 -4.50
CA ILE A 13 6.62 9.38 -3.08
C ILE A 13 5.49 8.38 -2.90
N GLY A 14 4.50 8.38 -3.80
CA GLY A 14 3.40 7.42 -3.80
C GLY A 14 3.87 5.97 -3.93
N CYS A 15 4.75 5.69 -4.89
CA CYS A 15 5.36 4.37 -5.07
C CYS A 15 6.20 3.96 -3.86
N ALA A 16 7.01 4.87 -3.31
CA ALA A 16 7.78 4.60 -2.09
C ALA A 16 6.86 4.24 -0.91
N GLY A 17 5.75 4.97 -0.73
CA GLY A 17 4.75 4.68 0.29
C GLY A 17 4.10 3.31 0.13
N LEU A 18 3.79 2.88 -1.10
CA LEU A 18 3.25 1.54 -1.37
C LEU A 18 4.24 0.44 -1.01
N LEU A 19 5.53 0.61 -1.35
CA LEU A 19 6.57 -0.34 -1.00
C LEU A 19 6.75 -0.44 0.52
N ILE A 20 6.78 0.70 1.22
CA ILE A 20 6.87 0.73 2.68
C ILE A 20 5.66 0.03 3.30
N GLY A 21 4.44 0.30 2.81
CA GLY A 21 3.22 -0.35 3.29
C GLY A 21 3.22 -1.86 3.06
N PHE A 22 3.74 -2.33 1.92
CA PHE A 22 3.89 -3.76 1.62
C PHE A 22 4.89 -4.44 2.55
N VAL A 23 6.07 -3.83 2.75
CA VAL A 23 7.07 -4.32 3.69
C VAL A 23 6.50 -4.36 5.10
N PHE A 24 5.76 -3.33 5.50
CA PHE A 24 5.13 -3.28 6.82
C PHE A 24 4.11 -4.42 7.03
N LEU A 25 3.29 -4.67 6.01
CA LEU A 25 2.28 -5.72 6.04
C LEU A 25 2.92 -7.11 6.27
N ILE A 26 3.95 -7.43 5.49
CA ILE A 26 4.59 -8.76 5.53
C ILE A 26 5.48 -8.92 6.75
N ARG A 27 6.18 -7.85 7.15
CA ARG A 27 7.22 -7.94 8.18
C ARG A 27 6.72 -7.68 9.59
N TYR A 28 5.61 -6.95 9.74
CA TYR A 28 5.09 -6.58 11.05
C TYR A 28 3.64 -7.01 11.24
N ALA A 29 2.72 -6.62 10.34
CA ALA A 29 1.30 -6.87 10.56
C ALA A 29 0.93 -8.37 10.55
N VAL A 30 1.35 -9.12 9.51
CA VAL A 30 1.06 -10.56 9.40
C VAL A 30 1.75 -11.35 10.53
N PRO A 31 3.06 -11.16 10.83
CA PRO A 31 3.73 -11.86 11.92
C PRO A 31 3.16 -11.52 13.30
N ALA A 32 2.73 -10.29 13.56
CA ALA A 32 2.10 -9.92 14.82
C ALA A 32 0.79 -10.69 15.06
N VAL A 33 0.02 -10.94 14.00
CA VAL A 33 -1.22 -11.73 14.09
C VAL A 33 -0.91 -13.22 14.25
N LEU A 34 0.10 -13.74 13.56
CA LEU A 34 0.54 -15.14 13.70
C LEU A 34 1.13 -15.44 15.09
N GLY A 35 1.81 -14.46 15.71
CA GLY A 35 2.40 -14.60 17.04
C GLY A 35 1.39 -14.55 18.19
N ALA A 36 0.12 -14.28 17.91
CA ALA A 36 -0.91 -14.18 18.94
C ALA A 36 -1.44 -15.57 19.36
N PRO A 37 -1.62 -15.83 20.66
CA PRO A 37 -1.99 -17.14 21.19
C PRO A 37 -3.51 -17.40 21.06
N PHE A 38 -4.01 -17.54 19.83
CA PHE A 38 -5.40 -17.97 19.58
C PHE A 38 -5.50 -18.95 18.40
N SER A 39 -6.44 -19.91 18.50
CA SER A 39 -6.64 -21.02 17.55
C SER A 39 -6.90 -20.58 16.10
N GLY A 40 -7.39 -19.34 15.91
CA GLY A 40 -7.67 -18.75 14.60
C GLY A 40 -6.57 -17.84 14.03
N SER A 41 -5.36 -17.81 14.61
CA SER A 41 -4.31 -16.86 14.23
C SER A 41 -3.93 -16.93 12.76
N LEU A 42 -3.92 -18.14 12.19
CA LEU A 42 -3.60 -18.36 10.78
C LEU A 42 -4.68 -17.81 9.84
N ILE A 43 -5.95 -17.97 10.20
CA ILE A 43 -7.08 -17.41 9.44
C ILE A 43 -7.06 -15.88 9.52
N ALA A 44 -6.91 -15.34 10.73
CA ALA A 44 -6.83 -13.89 10.95
C ALA A 44 -5.65 -13.26 10.19
N ALA A 45 -4.47 -13.89 10.22
CA ALA A 45 -3.29 -13.43 9.49
C ALA A 45 -3.51 -13.45 7.97
N THR A 46 -4.19 -14.47 7.46
CA THR A 46 -4.55 -14.58 6.04
C THR A 46 -5.51 -13.46 5.63
N VAL A 47 -6.54 -13.18 6.44
CA VAL A 47 -7.48 -12.08 6.20
C VAL A 47 -6.77 -10.73 6.23
N VAL A 48 -5.88 -10.51 7.20
CA VAL A 48 -5.08 -9.27 7.30
C VAL A 48 -4.16 -9.11 6.09
N GLY A 49 -3.52 -10.20 5.65
CA GLY A 49 -2.70 -10.20 4.44
C GLY A 49 -3.51 -9.83 3.19
N LEU A 50 -4.64 -10.49 2.97
CA LEU A 50 -5.52 -10.21 1.83
C LEU A 50 -6.07 -8.78 1.86
N ALA A 51 -6.60 -8.35 3.00
CA ALA A 51 -7.12 -6.99 3.17
C ALA A 51 -6.02 -5.94 2.97
N GLY A 52 -4.81 -6.19 3.47
CA GLY A 52 -3.66 -5.31 3.30
C GLY A 52 -3.22 -5.19 1.85
N ILE A 53 -3.12 -6.31 1.12
CA ILE A 53 -2.81 -6.30 -0.32
C ILE A 53 -3.89 -5.55 -1.08
N MET A 54 -5.17 -5.79 -0.79
CA MET A 54 -6.27 -5.12 -1.46
C MET A 54 -6.26 -3.60 -1.20
N ALA A 55 -5.93 -3.17 0.01
CA ALA A 55 -5.75 -1.76 0.35
C ALA A 55 -4.57 -1.12 -0.41
N LEU A 56 -3.44 -1.83 -0.55
CA LEU A 56 -2.28 -1.34 -1.31
C LEU A 56 -2.59 -1.21 -2.80
N VAL A 57 -3.26 -2.20 -3.38
CA VAL A 57 -3.71 -2.15 -4.79
C VAL A 57 -4.68 -0.98 -5.00
N TRP A 58 -5.61 -0.78 -4.07
CA TRP A 58 -6.55 0.34 -4.12
C TRP A 58 -5.84 1.70 -4.02
N ALA A 59 -4.85 1.83 -3.14
CA ALA A 59 -4.04 3.03 -3.00
C ALA A 59 -3.22 3.31 -4.28
N GLY A 60 -2.61 2.28 -4.87
CA GLY A 60 -1.91 2.38 -6.15
C GLY A 60 -2.82 2.81 -7.30
N TRP A 61 -4.03 2.24 -7.36
CA TRP A 61 -5.05 2.63 -8.33
C TRP A 61 -5.48 4.09 -8.19
N LYS A 62 -5.71 4.57 -6.96
CA LYS A 62 -6.00 5.98 -6.68
C LYS A 62 -4.85 6.89 -7.13
N LEU A 63 -3.60 6.47 -6.92
CA LEU A 63 -2.41 7.19 -7.36
C LEU A 63 -2.34 7.29 -8.88
N ALA A 64 -2.63 6.20 -9.60
CA ALA A 64 -2.68 6.17 -11.06
C ALA A 64 -3.80 7.07 -11.63
N ILE A 65 -4.99 7.07 -11.02
CA ILE A 65 -6.08 7.98 -11.41
C ILE A 65 -5.67 9.44 -11.18
N TRP A 66 -5.07 9.74 -10.03
CA TRP A 66 -4.62 11.09 -9.72
C TRP A 66 -3.55 11.56 -10.71
N ALA A 67 -2.56 10.72 -10.99
CA ALA A 67 -1.49 11.03 -11.94
C ALA A 67 -2.01 11.29 -13.35
N SER A 68 -2.90 10.41 -13.85
CA SER A 68 -3.50 10.56 -15.19
C SER A 68 -4.39 11.80 -15.33
N ARG A 69 -5.12 12.20 -14.26
CA ARG A 69 -5.89 13.45 -14.25
C ARG A 69 -4.99 14.68 -14.18
N SER A 70 -3.92 14.62 -13.39
CA SER A 70 -2.95 15.71 -13.23
C SER A 70 -2.14 15.99 -14.50
N LEU A 71 -1.89 14.96 -15.33
CA LEU A 71 -1.23 15.09 -16.63
C LEU A 71 -2.13 15.67 -17.75
N LYS A 72 -3.45 15.43 -17.68
CA LYS A 72 -4.40 15.89 -18.71
C LYS A 72 -4.84 17.34 -18.57
N ARG A 73 -4.87 17.86 -17.35
CA ARG A 73 -5.07 19.31 -17.11
C ARG A 73 -3.79 20.04 -17.39
#